data_AF-A0A4P0Y1Q9-F1
#
_entry.id   AF-A0A4P0Y1Q9-F1
#
_cell.length_a   1.000
_cell.length_b   1.000
_cell.length_c   1.000
_cell.angle_alpha   90.00
_cell.angle_beta   90.00
_cell.angle_gamma   90.00
#
_symmetry.space_group_name_H-M   'P 1'
#
loop_
_entity.id
_entity.type
_entity.pdbx_description
1 polymer ?
#
loop_
_entity_poly.entity_id
_entity_poly.type
_entity_poly.pdbx_seq_one_letter_code
_entity_poly.pdbx_strand_id
1 'polypeptide(L)' 'MALEEEFDTEIPDEEAEKITTVQAAIDYINGHQA' A
#
# COMPACT_ATOMS: atom_id res chain seq x y z
N MET A 1 -1.74 5.92 5.37
CA MET A 1 -3.05 6.59 5.55
C MET A 1 -3.63 7.22 4.28
N ALA A 2 -3.05 8.20 3.60
CA ALA A 2 -3.73 8.82 2.43
C ALA A 2 -4.05 7.82 1.29
N LEU A 3 -3.12 6.91 1.00
CA LEU A 3 -3.36 5.81 0.05
C LEU A 3 -4.27 4.72 0.62
N GLU A 4 -4.23 4.50 1.94
CA GLU A 4 -5.14 3.57 2.63
C GLU A 4 -6.60 4.02 2.52
N GLU A 5 -6.86 5.32 2.70
CA GLU A 5 -8.20 5.91 2.60
C GLU A 5 -8.70 5.97 1.14
N GLU A 6 -7.84 6.36 0.19
CA GLU A 6 -8.23 6.45 -1.23
C GLU A 6 -8.56 5.07 -1.83
N PHE A 7 -7.85 4.02 -1.41
CA PHE A 7 -8.01 2.67 -1.94
C PHE A 7 -8.76 1.72 -0.99
N ASP A 8 -9.34 2.24 0.09
CA ASP A 8 -10.02 1.46 1.15
C ASP A 8 -9.20 0.22 1.55
N THR A 9 -7.89 0.42 1.73
CA THR A 9 -6.91 -0.63 2.02
C THR A 9 -6.25 -0.37 3.37
N GLU A 10 -5.79 -1.43 4.02
CA GLU A 10 -5.11 -1.35 5.31
C GLU A 10 -3.71 -1.93 5.13
N ILE A 11 -2.69 -1.08 5.29
CA ILE A 11 -1.28 -1.46 5.13
C ILE A 11 -0.68 -1.57 6.53
N PRO A 12 -0.22 -2.75 6.97
CA PRO A 12 0.47 -2.89 8.24
C PRO A 12 1.74 -2.02 8.29
N ASP A 13 2.05 -1.45 9.45
CA ASP A 13 3.22 -0.57 9.63
C ASP A 13 4.53 -1.25 9.16
N GLU A 14 4.70 -2.54 9.46
CA GLU A 14 5.89 -3.32 9.05
C GLU A 14 6.04 -3.47 7.53
N GLU A 15 4.94 -3.37 6.78
CA GLU A 15 4.93 -3.43 5.32
C GLU A 15 5.02 -2.03 4.71
N ALA A 16 4.36 -1.05 5.33
CA ALA A 16 4.50 0.36 4.98
C ALA A 16 5.96 0.83 5.06
N GLU A 17 6.73 0.37 6.05
CA GLU A 17 8.18 0.64 6.19
C GLU A 17 9.00 0.09 5.02
N LYS A 18 8.55 -0.99 4.36
CA LYS A 18 9.22 -1.60 3.20
C LYS A 18 8.82 -0.90 1.89
N ILE A 19 7.67 -0.24 1.87
CA ILE A 19 7.18 0.54 0.73
C ILE A 19 7.90 1.90 0.71
N THR A 20 9.12 1.87 0.19
CA THR A 20 10.00 3.05 0.11
C THR A 20 9.93 3.77 -1.23
N THR A 21 9.23 3.20 -2.21
CA THR A 21 9.09 3.76 -3.56
C THR A 21 7.64 3.76 -4.00
N VAL A 22 7.31 4.70 -4.89
CA VAL A 22 5.97 4.78 -5.48
C VAL A 22 5.62 3.48 -6.22
N GLN A 23 6.60 2.84 -6.88
CA GLN A 23 6.38 1.56 -7.56
C GLN A 23 6.00 0.45 -6.56
N ALA A 24 6.71 0.35 -5.43
CA ALA A 24 6.37 -0.63 -4.39
C ALA A 24 4.96 -0.43 -3.82
N ALA A 25 4.50 0.83 -3.71
CA ALA A 25 3.14 1.13 -3.28
C ALA A 25 2.11 0.68 -4.32
N ILE A 26 2.37 0.93 -5.60
CA ILE A 26 1.50 0.50 -6.71
C ILE A 26 1.43 -1.03 -6.78
N ASP A 27 2.57 -1.71 -6.66
CA ASP A 27 2.64 -3.17 -6.71
C ASP A 27 1.88 -3.79 -5.54
N TYR A 28 2.00 -3.20 -4.33
CA TYR A 28 1.25 -3.63 -3.16
C TYR A 28 -0.26 -3.51 -3.37
N ILE A 29 -0.75 -2.36 -3.84
CA ILE A 29 -2.17 -2.10 -4.07
C ILE A 29 -2.73 -3.07 -5.13
N ASN A 30 -2.03 -3.24 -6.25
CA ASN A 30 -2.47 -4.13 -7.32
C ASN A 30 -2.48 -5.62 -6.92
N GLY A 31 -1.60 -6.04 -5.99
CA GLY A 31 -1.57 -7.41 -5.49
C GLY A 31 -2.66 -7.72 -4.46
N HIS A 32 -3.23 -6.70 -3.84
CA HIS A 32 -4.24 -6.82 -2.77
C HIS A 32 -5.64 -6.38 -3.19
N GLN A 33 -5.82 -5.82 -4.40
CA GLN A 33 -7.14 -5.67 -5.03
C GLN A 33 -7.58 -7.01 -5.66
N ALA A 34 -8.54 -7.68 -5.02
CA ALA A 34 -9.31 -8.79 -5.58
C ALA A 34 -10.74 -8.34 -5.91
#